data_AF-A0A1E4CNY1-F1
#
_entry.id   AF-A0A1E4CNY1-F1
#
_cell.length_a   1.000
_cell.length_b   1.000
_cell.length_c   1.000
_cell.angle_alpha   90.00
_cell.angle_beta   90.00
_cell.angle_gamma   90.00
#
_symmetry.space_group_name_H-M   'P 1'
#
loop_
_entity.id
_entity.type
_entity.pdbx_description
1 polymer ?
#
loop_
_entity_poly.entity_id
_entity_poly.type
_entity_poly.pdbx_seq_one_letter_code
_entity_poly.pdbx_strand_id
1 'polypeptide(L)'
;MFAYFLGFLGVDRFYLGKVGTGIVKLLTAGGFGIWWLIDLILVLTGSARDRWGRGLVGYHQYKKVAWLVTGALFLLGILLGILTPRPDLSALNDRPAALTSPAAPESAAPVEAVIETPPVEASTAADAAAAAADLTLSQQNAVRSAENYLTVTHFSRTGLITQLQFEGYEQADAEFAVDHIAVDWNAEAAKSAQAYLDLTSFSRQGLVDQLVFEGFTAEQAEYGVTAVGY
;
A
#
# COMPACT_ATOMS: atom_id res chain seq x y z
N MET A 1 -4.94 12.08 -10.37
CA MET A 1 -6.31 12.67 -10.27
C MET A 1 -7.35 11.67 -9.75
N PHE A 2 -7.30 10.38 -10.10
CA PHE A 2 -8.22 9.34 -9.60
C PHE A 2 -8.27 9.15 -8.06
N ALA A 3 -7.18 9.45 -7.33
CA ALA A 3 -7.11 9.29 -5.87
C ALA A 3 -8.17 10.09 -5.08
N TYR A 4 -8.67 11.21 -5.60
CA TYR A 4 -9.71 11.99 -4.94
C TYR A 4 -11.12 11.39 -5.04
N PHE A 5 -11.38 10.55 -6.05
CA PHE A 5 -12.69 9.89 -6.20
C PHE A 5 -12.77 8.55 -5.47
N LEU A 6 -11.64 7.85 -5.31
CA LEU A 6 -11.60 6.52 -4.66
C LEU A 6 -11.50 6.55 -3.13
N GLY A 7 -11.21 7.71 -2.53
CA GLY A 7 -11.21 7.88 -1.07
C GLY A 7 -12.57 7.65 -0.40
N PHE A 8 -13.67 7.77 -1.15
CA PHE A 8 -15.03 7.57 -0.65
C PHE A 8 -15.33 6.11 -0.25
N LEU A 9 -14.72 5.14 -0.93
CA LEU A 9 -14.99 3.70 -0.76
C LEU A 9 -14.14 3.01 0.32
N GLY A 10 -13.26 3.75 1.02
CA GLY A 10 -12.55 3.23 2.19
C GLY A 10 -11.43 2.22 1.91
N VAL A 11 -10.99 2.09 0.65
CA VAL A 11 -9.94 1.16 0.19
C VAL A 11 -8.63 1.31 0.98
N ASP A 12 -8.24 2.53 1.35
CA ASP A 12 -7.12 2.84 2.25
C ASP A 12 -7.08 1.96 3.53
N ARG A 13 -8.24 1.67 4.11
CA ARG A 13 -8.31 0.91 5.38
C ARG A 13 -8.22 -0.60 5.18
N PHE A 14 -8.53 -1.09 3.96
CA PHE A 14 -8.26 -2.46 3.55
C PHE A 14 -6.75 -2.68 3.31
N TYR A 15 -6.07 -1.69 2.72
CA TYR A 15 -4.63 -1.74 2.44
C TYR A 15 -3.76 -1.83 3.72
N LEU A 16 -4.27 -1.33 4.85
CA LEU A 16 -3.63 -1.42 6.17
C LEU A 16 -3.99 -2.69 6.96
N GLY A 17 -4.56 -3.71 6.30
CA GLY A 17 -4.81 -5.05 6.89
C GLY A 17 -5.92 -5.12 7.95
N LYS A 18 -6.69 -4.04 8.18
CA LYS A 18 -7.71 -3.96 9.25
C LYS A 18 -9.14 -4.13 8.70
N VAL A 19 -9.35 -5.27 8.04
CA VAL A 19 -10.59 -5.68 7.34
C VAL A 19 -11.87 -5.38 8.12
N GLY A 20 -11.92 -5.68 9.43
CA GLY A 20 -13.10 -5.43 10.25
C GLY A 20 -13.57 -3.97 10.30
N THR A 21 -12.65 -3.00 10.25
CA THR A 21 -13.01 -1.57 10.19
C THR A 21 -13.44 -1.11 8.81
N GLY A 22 -13.05 -1.82 7.74
CA GLY A 22 -13.54 -1.58 6.38
C GLY A 22 -15.01 -1.96 6.21
N ILE A 23 -15.44 -3.07 6.81
CA ILE A 23 -16.84 -3.54 6.74
C ILE A 23 -17.78 -2.58 7.46
N VAL A 24 -17.39 -2.07 8.64
CA VAL A 24 -18.15 -1.02 9.36
C VAL A 24 -18.21 0.29 8.56
N LYS A 25 -17.14 0.63 7.82
CA LYS A 25 -17.08 1.83 6.96
C LYS A 25 -17.98 1.73 5.72
N LEU A 26 -18.24 0.52 5.21
CA LEU A 26 -19.23 0.26 4.16
C LEU A 26 -20.67 0.32 4.71
N LEU A 27 -20.95 -0.34 5.86
CA LEU A 27 -22.28 -0.37 6.46
C LEU A 27 -22.79 0.99 6.97
N THR A 28 -21.91 1.95 7.22
CA THR A 28 -22.25 3.31 7.70
C THR A 28 -22.34 4.36 6.59
N ALA A 29 -22.33 3.94 5.31
CA ALA A 29 -22.57 4.79 4.14
C ALA A 29 -21.77 6.11 4.12
N GLY A 30 -20.47 6.04 4.45
CA GLY A 30 -19.57 7.19 4.34
C GLY A 30 -19.83 8.29 5.36
N GLY A 31 -19.54 8.03 6.64
CA GLY A 31 -19.65 9.02 7.72
C GLY A 31 -18.89 10.32 7.43
N PHE A 32 -19.62 11.33 6.97
CA PHE A 32 -19.13 12.63 6.48
C PHE A 32 -18.17 13.30 7.48
N GLY A 33 -16.93 13.55 7.06
CA GLY A 33 -15.93 14.36 7.76
C GLY A 33 -15.30 13.73 9.01
N ILE A 34 -16.05 13.02 9.85
CA ILE A 34 -15.57 12.51 11.15
C ILE A 34 -14.42 11.51 10.98
N TRP A 35 -14.53 10.58 10.01
CA TRP A 35 -13.46 9.63 9.72
C TRP A 35 -12.19 10.30 9.15
N TRP A 36 -12.35 11.37 8.35
CA TRP A 36 -11.21 12.13 7.84
C TRP A 36 -10.49 12.89 8.97
N LEU A 37 -11.25 13.47 9.90
CA LEU A 37 -10.69 14.16 11.07
C LEU A 37 -9.92 13.18 11.99
N ILE A 38 -10.42 11.95 12.16
CA ILE A 38 -9.75 10.91 12.95
C ILE A 38 -8.45 10.46 12.27
N ASP A 39 -8.44 10.17 10.97
CA ASP A 39 -7.21 9.81 10.25
C ASP A 39 -6.22 10.99 10.20
N LEU A 40 -6.69 12.23 10.04
CA LEU A 40 -5.87 13.44 10.13
C LEU A 40 -5.19 13.57 11.51
N ILE A 41 -5.93 13.35 12.60
CA ILE A 41 -5.37 13.37 13.96
C ILE A 41 -4.39 12.21 14.18
N LEU A 42 -4.66 11.02 13.64
CA LEU A 42 -3.77 9.86 13.74
C LEU A 42 -2.43 10.09 13.00
N VAL A 43 -2.47 10.73 11.83
CA VAL A 43 -1.29 11.13 11.07
C VAL A 43 -0.55 12.28 11.75
N LEU A 44 -1.26 13.30 12.26
CA LEU A 44 -0.68 14.45 12.96
C LEU A 44 -0.06 14.12 14.33
N THR A 45 -0.57 13.10 15.03
CA THR A 45 0.00 12.65 16.31
C THR A 45 1.26 11.79 16.14
N GLY A 46 1.63 11.43 14.91
CA GLY A 46 2.87 10.69 14.62
C GLY A 46 2.88 9.25 15.16
N SER A 47 1.75 8.73 15.64
CA SER A 47 1.61 7.34 16.14
C SER A 47 1.31 6.34 15.01
N ALA A 48 1.64 6.69 13.77
CA ALA A 48 1.77 5.76 12.67
C ALA A 48 3.04 4.90 12.85
N ARG A 49 3.01 4.00 13.85
CA ARG A 49 3.96 2.88 13.91
C ARG A 49 3.59 1.87 12.85
N ASP A 50 4.45 1.77 11.86
CA ASP A 50 4.46 0.63 10.94
C ASP A 50 4.72 -0.68 11.70
N ARG A 51 4.27 -1.81 11.14
CA ARG A 51 4.33 -3.16 11.73
C ARG A 51 5.76 -3.69 11.97
N TRP A 52 6.78 -2.94 11.54
CA TRP A 52 8.21 -3.21 11.77
C TRP A 52 8.92 -2.12 12.62
N GLY A 53 8.19 -1.23 13.28
CA GLY A 53 8.71 -0.39 14.37
C GLY A 53 9.71 0.73 14.01
N ARG A 54 9.97 0.98 12.72
CA ARG A 54 10.89 2.04 12.26
C ARG A 54 10.14 3.36 12.03
N GLY A 55 10.77 4.48 12.43
CA GLY A 55 10.20 5.83 12.27
C GLY A 55 10.51 6.45 10.90
N LEU A 56 9.56 7.22 10.36
CA LEU A 56 9.69 7.89 9.07
C LEU A 56 10.63 9.12 9.16
N VAL A 57 11.75 9.08 8.45
CA VAL A 57 12.69 10.21 8.34
C VAL A 57 12.14 11.24 7.35
N GLY A 58 12.01 12.51 7.79
CA GLY A 58 11.54 13.63 6.95
C GLY A 58 10.52 14.59 7.58
N TYR A 59 10.06 14.31 8.80
CA TYR A 59 8.93 15.01 9.46
C TYR A 59 9.03 16.55 9.57
N HIS A 60 10.25 17.12 9.62
CA HIS A 60 10.44 18.53 9.98
C HIS A 60 10.00 19.54 8.91
N GLN A 61 9.99 19.17 7.62
CA GLN A 61 9.68 20.12 6.54
C GLN A 61 8.17 20.40 6.43
N TYR A 62 7.34 19.38 6.60
CA TYR A 62 5.89 19.47 6.36
C TYR A 62 5.09 20.04 7.54
N LYS A 63 5.66 20.06 8.76
CA LYS A 63 4.97 20.58 9.97
C LYS A 63 4.46 22.02 9.80
N LYS A 64 5.21 22.88 9.11
CA LYS A 64 4.81 24.28 8.85
C LYS A 64 3.65 24.37 7.85
N VAL A 65 3.69 23.56 6.79
CA VAL A 65 2.63 23.50 5.76
C VAL A 65 1.34 22.93 6.36
N ALA A 66 1.44 21.87 7.18
CA ALA A 66 0.29 21.28 7.86
C ALA A 66 -0.45 22.31 8.75
N TRP A 67 0.28 23.06 9.59
CA TRP A 67 -0.33 24.12 10.41
C TRP A 67 -0.98 25.24 9.58
N LEU A 68 -0.37 25.63 8.47
CA LEU A 68 -0.94 26.63 7.55
C LEU A 68 -2.27 26.14 6.95
N VAL A 69 -2.30 24.90 6.45
CA VAL A 69 -3.49 24.31 5.81
C VAL A 69 -4.61 24.08 6.82
N THR A 70 -4.30 23.58 8.03
CA THR A 70 -5.29 23.42 9.11
C THR A 70 -5.90 24.76 9.52
N GLY A 71 -5.09 25.82 9.67
CA GLY A 71 -5.57 27.16 9.98
C GLY A 71 -6.48 27.73 8.89
N ALA A 72 -6.11 27.58 7.62
CA ALA A 72 -6.90 28.03 6.48
C ALA A 72 -8.27 27.31 6.40
N LEU A 73 -8.30 25.98 6.60
CA LEU A 73 -9.54 25.21 6.60
C LEU A 73 -10.47 25.58 7.76
N PHE A 74 -9.92 25.83 8.95
CA PHE A 74 -10.71 26.21 10.13
C PHE A 74 -11.34 27.61 9.96
N LEU A 75 -10.58 28.58 9.43
CA LEU A 75 -11.10 29.91 9.11
C LEU A 75 -12.16 29.86 8.00
N LEU A 76 -11.97 29.03 6.98
CA LEU A 76 -12.97 28.82 5.91
C LEU A 76 -14.27 28.22 6.47
N GLY A 77 -14.18 27.25 7.37
CA GLY A 77 -15.34 26.66 8.05
C GLY A 77 -16.13 27.66 8.90
N ILE A 78 -15.44 28.53 9.65
CA ILE A 78 -16.07 29.62 10.41
C ILE A 78 -16.78 30.61 9.48
N LEU A 79 -16.12 30.99 8.36
CA LEU A 79 -16.68 31.93 7.39
C LEU A 79 -17.96 31.40 6.73
N LEU A 80 -17.99 30.12 6.39
CA LEU A 80 -19.17 29.45 5.80
C LEU A 80 -20.32 29.31 6.81
N GLY A 81 -20.03 29.10 8.10
CA GLY A 81 -21.03 28.93 9.16
C GLY A 81 -21.83 30.19 9.55
N ILE A 82 -21.43 31.37 9.06
CA ILE A 82 -22.09 32.66 9.36
C ILE A 82 -23.23 32.96 8.37
N LEU A 83 -23.26 32.33 7.19
CA LEU A 83 -24.17 32.71 6.10
C LEU A 83 -25.44 31.82 5.97
N THR A 84 -25.59 30.77 6.77
CA THR A 84 -26.76 29.88 6.73
C THR A 84 -27.83 30.29 7.76
N PRO A 85 -29.09 30.59 7.35
CA PRO A 85 -30.17 30.90 8.30
C PRO A 85 -30.53 29.66 9.14
N ARG A 86 -30.79 29.86 10.43
CA ARG A 86 -31.19 28.80 11.36
C ARG A 86 -32.71 28.65 11.39
N PRO A 87 -33.27 27.42 11.35
CA PRO A 87 -34.69 27.20 11.56
C PRO A 87 -35.07 27.42 13.03
N ASP A 88 -36.26 27.98 13.25
CA ASP A 88 -36.84 28.24 14.57
C ASP A 88 -37.45 26.95 15.15
N LEU A 89 -37.13 26.62 16.41
CA LEU A 89 -37.53 25.39 17.10
C LEU A 89 -38.55 25.64 18.22
N SER A 90 -39.35 26.70 18.10
CA SER A 90 -40.34 27.12 19.10
C SER A 90 -41.66 26.32 19.12
N ALA A 91 -41.80 25.25 18.33
CA ALA A 91 -43.03 24.46 18.22
C ALA A 91 -42.88 23.02 18.74
N LEU A 92 -43.92 22.56 19.46
CA LEU A 92 -44.18 21.17 19.90
C LEU A 92 -43.42 20.65 21.14
N ASN A 93 -43.35 21.48 22.18
CA ASN A 93 -43.43 20.98 23.55
C ASN A 93 -44.90 20.68 23.89
N ASP A 94 -45.31 19.42 23.75
CA ASP A 94 -46.52 18.87 24.36
C ASP A 94 -46.23 17.52 25.05
N ARG A 95 -46.86 17.29 26.20
CA ARG A 95 -46.50 16.36 27.31
C ARG A 95 -47.21 14.99 27.22
N PRO A 96 -47.06 14.00 28.15
CA PRO A 96 -46.36 13.94 29.47
C PRO A 96 -45.32 12.78 29.62
N ALA A 97 -44.33 12.78 30.54
CA ALA A 97 -44.33 12.47 32.00
C ALA A 97 -44.97 11.11 32.39
N ALA A 98 -44.43 10.22 33.24
CA ALA A 98 -43.22 10.18 34.11
C ALA A 98 -42.74 8.68 34.27
N LEU A 99 -41.64 8.29 34.95
CA LEU A 99 -41.41 8.27 36.41
C LEU A 99 -39.97 7.80 36.79
N THR A 100 -39.45 8.31 37.93
CA THR A 100 -38.51 7.70 38.93
C THR A 100 -37.13 7.10 38.52
N SER A 101 -36.03 7.82 38.85
CA SER A 101 -35.10 7.60 40.01
C SER A 101 -34.68 6.16 40.45
N PRO A 102 -33.50 5.92 41.08
CA PRO A 102 -32.12 6.42 40.86
C PRO A 102 -31.02 5.30 40.98
N ALA A 103 -29.75 5.71 41.17
CA ALA A 103 -28.63 5.00 41.84
C ALA A 103 -27.50 4.35 40.98
N ALA A 104 -26.25 4.66 41.38
CA ALA A 104 -25.02 3.86 41.19
C ALA A 104 -24.90 2.87 42.40
N PRO A 105 -23.97 1.88 42.49
CA PRO A 105 -22.52 1.95 42.16
C PRO A 105 -22.02 0.64 41.46
N GLU A 106 -20.77 0.15 41.45
CA GLU A 106 -19.48 0.57 42.05
C GLU A 106 -18.26 0.06 41.21
N SER A 107 -17.06 0.04 41.83
CA SER A 107 -15.79 -0.51 41.34
C SER A 107 -15.65 -2.02 41.58
N ALA A 108 -14.94 -2.73 40.69
CA ALA A 108 -14.11 -3.88 41.05
C ALA A 108 -13.00 -4.15 40.01
N ALA A 109 -11.78 -4.38 40.48
CA ALA A 109 -10.63 -4.90 39.73
C ALA A 109 -10.16 -6.21 40.43
N PRO A 110 -8.95 -6.74 40.21
CA PRO A 110 -8.22 -7.11 38.98
C PRO A 110 -7.89 -8.64 38.97
N VAL A 111 -7.23 -9.17 37.94
CA VAL A 111 -6.29 -10.33 38.07
C VAL A 111 -5.34 -10.46 36.86
N GLU A 112 -4.15 -11.03 37.12
CA GLU A 112 -3.05 -11.30 36.20
C GLU A 112 -3.25 -12.53 35.30
N ALA A 113 -2.48 -12.61 34.20
CA ALA A 113 -1.79 -13.85 33.81
C ALA A 113 -0.57 -13.54 32.92
N VAL A 114 0.61 -13.96 33.37
CA VAL A 114 1.90 -13.90 32.65
C VAL A 114 2.03 -15.10 31.72
N ILE A 115 2.57 -14.91 30.50
CA ILE A 115 3.48 -15.87 29.86
C ILE A 115 4.62 -15.08 29.19
N GLU A 116 5.86 -15.51 29.43
CA GLU A 116 7.10 -14.90 28.95
C GLU A 116 7.51 -15.38 27.53
N THR A 117 8.52 -14.70 26.97
CA THR A 117 9.18 -14.99 25.70
C THR A 117 10.07 -16.26 25.78
N PRO A 118 10.55 -16.84 24.66
CA PRO A 118 11.73 -16.32 23.95
C PRO A 118 11.66 -16.38 22.39
N PRO A 119 12.58 -15.70 21.68
CA PRO A 119 12.74 -15.77 20.22
C PRO A 119 13.60 -16.96 19.77
N VAL A 120 13.53 -17.31 18.49
CA VAL A 120 14.49 -18.21 17.83
C VAL A 120 15.07 -17.53 16.59
N GLU A 121 16.28 -17.00 16.74
CA GLU A 121 17.24 -16.88 15.64
C GLU A 121 18.00 -18.21 15.47
N ALA A 122 18.74 -18.33 14.36
CA ALA A 122 19.85 -19.27 14.14
C ALA A 122 19.53 -20.78 14.00
N SER A 123 19.05 -21.15 12.81
CA SER A 123 19.32 -22.43 12.12
C SER A 123 18.95 -22.23 10.64
N THR A 124 19.80 -22.41 9.61
CA THR A 124 21.04 -23.20 9.49
C THR A 124 22.16 -22.47 8.71
N ALA A 125 23.15 -21.88 9.40
CA ALA A 125 24.42 -21.49 8.77
C ALA A 125 25.35 -22.69 8.45
N ALA A 126 24.79 -23.91 8.41
CA ALA A 126 25.49 -25.19 8.36
C ALA A 126 25.22 -26.00 7.07
N ASP A 127 24.18 -25.67 6.29
CA ASP A 127 23.94 -26.29 4.96
C ASP A 127 24.74 -25.63 3.83
N ALA A 128 25.28 -24.43 4.06
CA ALA A 128 26.01 -23.62 3.08
C ALA A 128 27.33 -24.23 2.56
N ALA A 129 27.69 -25.45 2.99
CA ALA A 129 28.90 -26.15 2.59
C ALA A 129 28.64 -27.52 1.92
N ALA A 130 27.39 -27.98 1.79
CA ALA A 130 27.07 -29.34 1.33
C ALA A 130 26.32 -29.42 -0.02
N ALA A 131 25.68 -28.33 -0.49
CA ALA A 131 24.81 -28.34 -1.67
C ALA A 131 25.54 -28.12 -3.03
N ALA A 132 26.69 -28.74 -3.22
CA ALA A 132 27.48 -28.63 -4.46
C ALA A 132 27.24 -29.80 -5.43
N ALA A 133 26.05 -29.91 -6.03
CA ALA A 133 25.80 -30.70 -7.25
C ALA A 133 24.47 -30.36 -7.95
N ASP A 134 23.38 -30.24 -7.20
CA ASP A 134 22.01 -30.11 -7.74
C ASP A 134 21.28 -28.88 -7.18
N LEU A 135 20.40 -28.30 -8.01
CA LEU A 135 19.52 -27.18 -7.66
C LEU A 135 18.66 -27.50 -6.43
N THR A 136 18.51 -26.55 -5.50
CA THR A 136 17.55 -26.70 -4.40
C THR A 136 16.12 -26.78 -4.95
N LEU A 137 15.18 -27.40 -4.21
CA LEU A 137 13.78 -27.46 -4.63
C LEU A 137 13.18 -26.05 -4.81
N SER A 138 13.60 -25.09 -3.99
CA SER A 138 13.21 -23.69 -4.10
C SER A 138 13.68 -23.08 -5.42
N GLN A 139 14.97 -23.26 -5.76
CA GLN A 139 15.56 -22.80 -7.04
C GLN A 139 14.87 -23.43 -8.25
N GLN A 140 14.62 -24.75 -8.22
CA GLN A 140 13.91 -25.45 -9.31
C GLN A 140 12.49 -24.91 -9.51
N ASN A 141 11.80 -24.54 -8.44
CA ASN A 141 10.46 -23.97 -8.51
C ASN A 141 10.50 -22.51 -8.97
N ALA A 142 11.45 -21.71 -8.49
CA ALA A 142 11.65 -20.32 -8.92
C ALA A 142 12.00 -20.22 -10.42
N VAL A 143 12.87 -21.10 -10.94
CA VAL A 143 13.17 -21.22 -12.38
C VAL A 143 11.89 -21.50 -13.16
N ARG A 144 11.12 -22.52 -12.76
CA ARG A 144 9.86 -22.87 -13.43
C ARG A 144 8.81 -21.76 -13.37
N SER A 145 8.70 -21.03 -12.24
CA SER A 145 7.86 -19.83 -12.12
C SER A 145 8.29 -18.78 -13.15
N ALA A 146 9.58 -18.46 -13.22
CA ALA A 146 10.11 -17.46 -14.15
C ALA A 146 9.89 -17.82 -15.64
N GLU A 147 10.13 -19.09 -16.02
CA GLU A 147 9.82 -19.59 -17.38
C GLU A 147 8.32 -19.47 -17.71
N ASN A 148 7.45 -19.80 -16.76
CA ASN A 148 6.00 -19.66 -16.93
C ASN A 148 5.59 -18.19 -17.10
N TYR A 149 6.17 -17.26 -16.34
CA TYR A 149 5.89 -15.83 -16.47
C TYR A 149 6.29 -15.29 -17.85
N LEU A 150 7.49 -15.60 -18.32
CA LEU A 150 7.99 -15.18 -19.65
C LEU A 150 7.22 -15.81 -20.82
N THR A 151 6.44 -16.86 -20.58
CA THR A 151 5.53 -17.45 -21.57
C THR A 151 4.27 -16.60 -21.78
N VAL A 152 3.83 -15.83 -20.78
CA VAL A 152 2.54 -15.09 -20.81
C VAL A 152 2.67 -13.58 -20.65
N THR A 153 3.81 -13.07 -20.18
CA THR A 153 4.03 -11.64 -19.87
C THR A 153 5.49 -11.28 -20.09
N HIS A 154 5.72 -10.07 -20.57
CA HIS A 154 7.06 -9.55 -20.86
C HIS A 154 7.59 -8.82 -19.65
N PHE A 155 8.73 -9.28 -19.13
CA PHE A 155 9.34 -8.75 -17.91
C PHE A 155 10.77 -8.30 -18.18
N SER A 156 11.18 -7.22 -17.51
CA SER A 156 12.60 -6.94 -17.29
C SER A 156 13.19 -7.95 -16.31
N ARG A 157 14.52 -8.13 -16.33
CA ARG A 157 15.23 -8.97 -15.35
C ARG A 157 14.84 -8.60 -13.90
N THR A 158 14.85 -7.30 -13.60
CA THR A 158 14.53 -6.74 -12.28
C THR A 158 13.07 -6.94 -11.91
N GLY A 159 12.16 -6.75 -12.86
CA GLY A 159 10.72 -6.97 -12.67
C GLY A 159 10.40 -8.44 -12.37
N LEU A 160 11.02 -9.38 -13.09
CA LEU A 160 10.82 -10.80 -12.87
C LEU A 160 11.35 -11.27 -11.51
N ILE A 161 12.54 -10.80 -11.10
CA ILE A 161 13.08 -11.04 -9.75
C ILE A 161 12.11 -10.48 -8.67
N THR A 162 11.56 -9.29 -8.90
CA THR A 162 10.61 -8.64 -7.97
C THR A 162 9.29 -9.42 -7.88
N GLN A 163 8.81 -9.96 -8.99
CA GLN A 163 7.62 -10.82 -9.06
C GLN A 163 7.79 -12.10 -8.24
N LEU A 164 8.92 -12.81 -8.41
CA LEU A 164 9.25 -13.99 -7.61
C LEU A 164 9.38 -13.66 -6.10
N GLN A 165 9.99 -12.53 -5.73
CA GLN A 165 10.05 -12.11 -4.33
C GLN A 165 8.66 -11.81 -3.75
N PHE A 166 7.73 -11.27 -4.55
CA PHE A 166 6.34 -11.06 -4.14
C PHE A 166 5.57 -12.37 -3.92
N GLU A 167 5.89 -13.43 -4.67
CA GLU A 167 5.41 -14.80 -4.44
C GLU A 167 6.01 -15.46 -3.18
N GLY A 168 7.06 -14.87 -2.60
CA GLY A 168 7.70 -15.34 -1.37
C GLY A 168 8.96 -16.18 -1.57
N TYR A 169 9.52 -16.23 -2.79
CA TYR A 169 10.88 -16.77 -2.97
C TYR A 169 11.91 -15.86 -2.29
N GLU A 170 12.95 -16.44 -1.69
CA GLU A 170 14.05 -15.65 -1.15
C GLU A 170 14.79 -14.90 -2.27
N GLN A 171 15.37 -13.73 -1.94
CA GLN A 171 16.08 -12.90 -2.92
C GLN A 171 17.15 -13.70 -3.69
N ALA A 172 17.93 -14.54 -2.99
CA ALA A 172 18.98 -15.35 -3.60
C ALA A 172 18.43 -16.38 -4.60
N ASP A 173 17.30 -17.02 -4.29
CA ASP A 173 16.68 -18.00 -5.19
C ASP A 173 15.98 -17.33 -6.39
N ALA A 174 15.40 -16.14 -6.20
CA ALA A 174 14.81 -15.35 -7.26
C ALA A 174 15.86 -14.81 -8.25
N GLU A 175 16.98 -14.25 -7.73
CA GLU A 175 18.13 -13.83 -8.54
C GLU A 175 18.75 -15.02 -9.26
N PHE A 176 19.00 -16.12 -8.55
CA PHE A 176 19.50 -17.36 -9.14
C PHE A 176 18.61 -17.85 -10.28
N ALA A 177 17.30 -17.92 -10.07
CA ALA A 177 16.36 -18.44 -11.07
C ALA A 177 16.39 -17.64 -12.36
N VAL A 178 16.37 -16.31 -12.25
CA VAL A 178 16.35 -15.42 -13.41
C VAL A 178 17.69 -15.41 -14.15
N ASP A 179 18.80 -15.59 -13.44
CA ASP A 179 20.14 -15.72 -14.05
C ASP A 179 20.41 -17.12 -14.65
N HIS A 180 19.65 -18.14 -14.24
CA HIS A 180 19.79 -19.51 -14.76
C HIS A 180 19.04 -19.73 -16.09
N ILE A 181 18.09 -18.86 -16.45
CA ILE A 181 17.28 -19.01 -17.66
C ILE A 181 17.94 -18.25 -18.82
N ALA A 182 18.02 -18.90 -19.99
CA ALA A 182 18.52 -18.29 -21.22
C ALA A 182 17.46 -17.35 -21.84
N VAL A 183 17.41 -16.09 -21.37
CA VAL A 183 16.48 -15.05 -21.83
C VAL A 183 17.21 -13.98 -22.65
N ASP A 184 16.64 -13.61 -23.80
CA ASP A 184 17.03 -12.39 -24.51
C ASP A 184 16.24 -11.19 -23.94
N TRP A 185 16.86 -10.48 -23.01
CA TRP A 185 16.26 -9.30 -22.36
C TRP A 185 16.02 -8.11 -23.31
N ASN A 186 16.72 -8.04 -24.43
CA ASN A 186 16.44 -7.04 -25.47
C ASN A 186 15.17 -7.42 -26.24
N ALA A 187 14.97 -8.71 -26.52
CA ALA A 187 13.74 -9.21 -27.11
C ALA A 187 12.53 -9.04 -26.16
N GLU A 188 12.66 -9.28 -24.86
CA GLU A 188 11.58 -8.97 -23.91
C GLU A 188 11.24 -7.48 -23.86
N ALA A 189 12.25 -6.58 -23.89
CA ALA A 189 12.01 -5.14 -23.98
C ALA A 189 11.24 -4.74 -25.25
N ALA A 190 11.54 -5.37 -26.40
CA ALA A 190 10.81 -5.15 -27.65
C ALA A 190 9.36 -5.65 -27.58
N LYS A 191 9.11 -6.80 -26.93
CA LYS A 191 7.76 -7.32 -26.73
C LYS A 191 6.95 -6.44 -25.76
N SER A 192 7.55 -5.97 -24.66
CA SER A 192 6.92 -4.97 -23.77
C SER A 192 6.59 -3.68 -24.51
N ALA A 193 7.52 -3.17 -25.33
CA ALA A 193 7.30 -1.99 -26.16
C ALA A 193 6.10 -2.16 -27.10
N GLN A 194 6.01 -3.31 -27.78
CA GLN A 194 4.89 -3.62 -28.68
C GLN A 194 3.57 -3.73 -27.92
N ALA A 195 3.54 -4.45 -26.79
CA ALA A 195 2.34 -4.62 -25.98
C ALA A 195 1.78 -3.28 -25.47
N TYR A 196 2.65 -2.30 -25.18
CA TYR A 196 2.22 -0.94 -24.87
C TYR A 196 1.61 -0.21 -26.07
N LEU A 197 2.23 -0.30 -27.25
CA LEU A 197 1.73 0.33 -28.48
C LEU A 197 0.41 -0.28 -28.98
N ASP A 198 0.21 -1.58 -28.77
CA ASP A 198 -1.04 -2.27 -29.08
C ASP A 198 -2.21 -1.78 -28.20
N LEU A 199 -1.91 -1.33 -26.97
CA LEU A 199 -2.89 -0.79 -26.03
C LEU A 199 -3.14 0.71 -26.21
N THR A 200 -2.08 1.51 -26.42
CA THR A 200 -2.16 2.96 -26.55
C THR A 200 -0.94 3.57 -27.25
N SER A 201 -1.13 4.69 -27.94
CA SER A 201 -0.02 5.45 -28.51
C SER A 201 0.92 6.02 -27.43
N PHE A 202 2.22 5.89 -27.65
CA PHE A 202 3.27 6.56 -26.88
C PHE A 202 4.10 7.52 -27.76
N SER A 203 4.94 8.35 -27.13
CA SER A 203 6.07 8.99 -27.79
C SER A 203 7.32 8.12 -27.61
N ARG A 204 8.32 8.23 -28.51
CA ARG A 204 9.58 7.46 -28.41
C ARG A 204 10.18 7.53 -27.01
N GLN A 205 10.37 8.75 -26.50
CA GLN A 205 10.97 8.96 -25.17
C GLN A 205 10.06 8.43 -24.06
N GLY A 206 8.74 8.68 -24.12
CA GLY A 206 7.82 8.20 -23.10
C GLY A 206 7.77 6.67 -23.00
N LEU A 207 7.97 5.96 -24.12
CA LEU A 207 8.07 4.50 -24.11
C LEU A 207 9.40 3.99 -23.55
N VAL A 208 10.52 4.68 -23.85
CA VAL A 208 11.82 4.40 -23.20
C VAL A 208 11.71 4.59 -21.68
N ASP A 209 11.17 5.73 -21.25
CA ASP A 209 10.98 6.06 -19.83
C ASP A 209 10.08 5.03 -19.11
N GLN A 210 9.04 4.53 -19.78
CA GLN A 210 8.15 3.48 -19.26
C GLN A 210 8.87 2.15 -19.07
N LEU A 211 9.68 1.69 -20.04
CA LEU A 211 10.43 0.45 -19.92
C LEU A 211 11.54 0.55 -18.86
N VAL A 212 12.21 1.69 -18.74
CA VAL A 212 13.17 1.95 -17.65
C VAL A 212 12.48 1.94 -16.29
N PHE A 213 11.27 2.50 -16.17
CA PHE A 213 10.46 2.41 -14.96
C PHE A 213 10.08 0.97 -14.59
N GLU A 214 9.87 0.11 -15.58
CA GLU A 214 9.66 -1.35 -15.40
C GLU A 214 10.95 -2.13 -15.08
N GLY A 215 12.10 -1.46 -15.01
CA GLY A 215 13.37 -2.04 -14.59
C GLY A 215 14.19 -2.67 -15.71
N PHE A 216 13.88 -2.40 -16.98
CA PHE A 216 14.81 -2.61 -18.09
C PHE A 216 15.99 -1.63 -17.99
N THR A 217 17.15 -1.99 -18.51
CA THR A 217 18.25 -1.02 -18.67
C THR A 217 17.90 0.01 -19.73
N ALA A 218 18.59 1.16 -19.73
CA ALA A 218 18.38 2.19 -20.75
C ALA A 218 18.64 1.66 -22.17
N GLU A 219 19.67 0.81 -22.32
CA GLU A 219 20.04 0.17 -23.58
C GLU A 219 18.98 -0.83 -24.06
N GLN A 220 18.40 -1.63 -23.14
CA GLN A 220 17.30 -2.54 -23.44
C GLN A 220 16.04 -1.77 -23.85
N ALA A 221 15.71 -0.70 -23.13
CA ALA A 221 14.57 0.17 -23.43
C ALA A 221 14.73 0.85 -24.80
N GLU A 222 15.89 1.43 -25.10
CA GLU A 222 16.19 2.02 -26.41
C GLU A 222 16.16 0.99 -27.54
N TYR A 223 16.70 -0.22 -27.31
CA TYR A 223 16.60 -1.33 -28.26
C TYR A 223 15.14 -1.69 -28.53
N GLY A 224 14.35 -1.94 -27.48
CA GLY A 224 12.96 -2.37 -27.60
C GLY A 224 12.09 -1.36 -28.33
N VAL A 225 12.27 -0.07 -28.02
CA VAL A 225 11.58 1.04 -28.68
C VAL A 225 11.98 1.18 -30.15
N THR A 226 13.27 0.99 -30.47
CA THR A 226 13.73 1.02 -31.87
C THR A 226 13.22 -0.19 -32.66
N ALA A 227 13.14 -1.37 -32.03
CA ALA A 227 12.65 -2.61 -32.66
C ALA A 227 11.17 -2.55 -33.09
N VAL A 228 10.36 -1.70 -32.44
CA VAL A 228 8.94 -1.47 -32.79
C VAL A 228 8.70 -0.27 -33.73
N GLY A 229 9.77 0.31 -34.31
CA GLY A 229 9.67 1.24 -35.44
C GLY A 229 9.85 2.74 -35.13
N TYR A 230 10.56 3.09 -34.04
CA TYR A 230 10.98 4.46 -33.71
C TYR A 230 12.45 4.77 -34.04
#